data_AF-A0A829D2W4-F1
#
_entry.id   AF-A0A829D2W4-F1
#
_cell.length_a   1.000
_cell.length_b   1.000
_cell.length_c   1.000
_cell.angle_alpha   90.00
_cell.angle_beta   90.00
_cell.angle_gamma   90.00
#
_symmetry.space_group_name_H-M   'P 1'
#
loop_
_entity.id
_entity.type
_entity.pdbx_description
1 polymer ?
#
loop_
_entity_poly.entity_id
_entity_poly.type
_entity_poly.pdbx_seq_one_letter_code
_entity_poly.pdbx_strand_id
1 'polypeptide(L)'
;MDDKLKNKYFVKHKDPERGELTYHAKPQLKNLIDFRKANLLETPYPIPEKMDCVFCRNVIIYFDKPTQKKIFENFEASFKG
;
A
#
# COMPACT_ATOMS: atom_id res chain seq x y z
N MET A 1 9.17 16.27 6.37
CA MET A 1 9.27 15.56 5.08
C MET A 1 10.18 16.37 4.18
N ASP A 2 11.19 15.75 3.58
CA ASP A 2 12.20 16.43 2.75
C ASP A 2 11.55 17.16 1.56
N ASP A 3 11.84 18.45 1.41
CA ASP A 3 11.34 19.29 0.32
C ASP A 3 11.83 18.80 -1.05
N LYS A 4 13.01 18.16 -1.11
CA LYS A 4 13.51 17.54 -2.35
C LYS A 4 12.61 16.40 -2.81
N LEU A 5 12.17 15.52 -1.90
CA LEU A 5 11.30 14.40 -2.24
C LEU A 5 9.89 14.87 -2.64
N LYS A 6 9.35 15.86 -1.93
CA LYS A 6 8.05 16.47 -2.27
C LYS A 6 8.09 17.07 -3.67
N ASN A 7 9.09 17.90 -3.97
CA ASN A 7 9.23 18.51 -5.30
C ASN A 7 9.50 17.47 -6.39
N LYS A 8 10.23 16.40 -6.08
CA LYS A 8 10.50 15.31 -7.02
C LYS A 8 9.23 14.56 -7.38
N TYR A 9 8.42 14.12 -6.41
CA TYR A 9 7.34 13.15 -6.63
C TYR A 9 5.91 13.69 -6.57
N PHE A 10 5.70 14.93 -6.15
CA PHE A 10 4.36 15.52 -6.00
C PHE A 10 4.23 16.84 -6.77
N VAL A 11 3.00 17.16 -7.17
CA VAL A 11 2.59 18.44 -7.74
C VAL A 11 1.71 19.15 -6.72
N LYS A 12 2.02 20.41 -6.45
CA LYS A 12 1.22 21.26 -5.58
C LYS A 12 0.02 21.79 -6.35
N HIS A 13 -1.17 21.61 -5.81
CA HIS A 13 -2.42 22.14 -6.34
C HIS A 13 -3.06 23.07 -5.30
N LYS A 14 -3.82 24.05 -5.79
CA LYS A 14 -4.71 24.85 -4.94
C LYS A 14 -6.12 24.32 -5.16
N ASP A 15 -6.74 23.85 -4.10
CA ASP A 15 -8.13 23.42 -4.12
C ASP A 15 -9.01 24.62 -4.46
N PRO A 16 -9.77 24.58 -5.57
CA PRO A 16 -10.56 25.72 -6.01
C PRO A 16 -11.78 25.99 -5.10
N GLU A 17 -12.28 24.99 -4.37
CA GLU A 17 -13.44 25.13 -3.50
C GLU A 17 -13.05 25.54 -2.08
N ARG A 18 -11.98 24.95 -1.54
CA ARG A 18 -11.52 25.18 -0.17
C ARG A 18 -10.42 26.22 -0.05
N GLY A 19 -9.78 26.58 -1.16
CA GLY A 19 -8.62 27.48 -1.18
C GLY A 19 -7.34 26.88 -0.58
N GLU A 20 -7.40 25.63 -0.11
CA GLU A 20 -6.32 24.92 0.56
C GLU A 20 -5.25 24.42 -0.44
N LEU A 21 -4.04 24.25 0.05
CA LEU A 21 -2.96 23.67 -0.74
C LEU A 21 -2.96 22.15 -0.60
N THR A 22 -3.15 21.45 -1.71
CA THR A 22 -3.11 19.99 -1.80
C THR A 22 -1.90 19.53 -2.60
N TYR A 23 -1.56 18.25 -2.48
CA TYR A 23 -0.47 17.63 -3.23
C TYR A 23 -0.96 16.37 -3.93
N HIS A 24 -0.72 16.29 -5.23
CA HIS A 24 -1.03 15.09 -6.02
C HIS A 24 0.25 14.38 -6.40
N ALA A 25 0.30 13.05 -6.26
CA ALA A 25 1.42 12.26 -6.72
C ALA A 25 1.59 12.39 -8.25
N LYS A 26 2.83 12.57 -8.72
CA LYS A 26 3.17 12.61 -10.14
C LYS A 26 2.99 11.25 -10.81
N PRO A 27 2.78 11.19 -12.14
CA PRO A 27 2.63 9.94 -12.88
C PRO A 27 3.75 8.92 -12.63
N GLN A 28 5.00 9.38 -12.55
CA GLN A 28 6.16 8.51 -12.30
C GLN A 28 6.06 7.69 -11.00
N LEU A 29 5.40 8.21 -9.96
CA LEU A 29 5.20 7.46 -8.71
C LEU A 29 3.98 6.54 -8.82
N LYS A 30 2.88 7.04 -9.42
CA LYS A 30 1.65 6.27 -9.61
C LYS A 30 1.87 5.03 -10.47
N ASN A 31 2.69 5.12 -11.52
CA ASN A 31 2.97 4.01 -12.44
C ASN A 31 3.78 2.87 -11.80
N LEU A 32 4.36 3.08 -10.61
CA LEU A 32 5.08 2.06 -9.85
C LEU A 32 4.16 1.31 -8.87
N ILE A 33 2.88 1.70 -8.77
CA ILE A 33 1.95 1.20 -7.74
C ILE A 33 0.71 0.66 -8.44
N ASP A 34 0.40 -0.60 -8.18
CA ASP A 34 -0.85 -1.24 -8.59
C ASP A 34 -1.76 -1.41 -7.36
N PHE A 35 -2.97 -0.84 -7.44
CA PHE A 35 -3.95 -0.90 -6.36
C PHE A 35 -4.96 -2.01 -6.63
N ARG A 36 -5.04 -2.97 -5.70
CA ARG A 36 -5.95 -4.10 -5.78
C ARG A 36 -6.70 -4.31 -4.48
N LYS A 37 -7.95 -4.74 -4.56
CA LYS A 37 -8.75 -5.10 -3.39
C LYS A 37 -8.43 -6.53 -2.98
N ALA A 38 -7.95 -6.72 -1.77
CA ALA A 38 -7.69 -8.04 -1.20
C ALA A 38 -8.31 -8.14 0.19
N ASN A 39 -8.94 -9.28 0.49
CA ASN A 39 -9.27 -9.67 1.86
C ASN A 39 -8.13 -10.54 2.40
N LEU A 40 -7.58 -10.20 3.57
CA LEU A 40 -6.40 -10.89 4.14
C LEU A 40 -6.65 -12.37 4.44
N LEU A 41 -7.91 -12.79 4.56
CA LEU A 41 -8.30 -14.17 4.82
C LEU A 41 -8.62 -14.98 3.56
N GLU A 42 -8.83 -14.30 2.42
CA GLU A 42 -9.18 -14.94 1.17
C GLU A 42 -7.93 -15.12 0.30
N THR A 43 -7.63 -16.37 -0.01
CA THR A 43 -6.53 -16.74 -0.91
C THR A 43 -7.07 -17.40 -2.18
N PRO A 44 -6.39 -17.28 -3.33
CA PRO A 44 -5.15 -16.52 -3.54
C PRO A 44 -5.37 -15.00 -3.51
N TYR A 45 -4.38 -14.26 -3.00
CA TYR A 45 -4.40 -12.80 -3.13
C TYR A 45 -4.32 -12.42 -4.61
N PRO A 46 -4.93 -11.29 -5.02
CA PRO A 46 -4.98 -10.87 -6.42
C PRO A 46 -3.65 -10.28 -6.89
N ILE A 47 -2.53 -10.94 -6.59
CA ILE A 47 -1.18 -10.46 -6.85
C ILE A 47 -0.62 -11.27 -8.03
N PRO A 48 -0.05 -10.62 -9.06
CA PRO A 48 0.39 -11.32 -10.28
C PRO A 48 1.65 -12.17 -10.05
N GLU A 49 2.51 -11.80 -9.10
CA GLU A 49 3.80 -12.44 -8.85
C GLU A 49 4.10 -12.57 -7.35
N LYS A 50 5.03 -13.47 -7.01
CA LYS A 50 5.53 -13.59 -5.65
C LYS A 50 6.26 -12.32 -5.21
N MET A 51 6.15 -11.98 -3.92
CA MET A 51 6.65 -10.73 -3.34
C MET A 51 8.03 -10.90 -2.71
N ASP A 52 8.86 -9.86 -2.79
CA ASP A 52 10.11 -9.78 -2.01
C ASP A 52 9.84 -9.35 -0.55
N CYS A 53 8.79 -8.55 -0.34
CA CYS A 53 8.43 -8.04 0.99
C CYS A 53 6.92 -7.76 1.09
N VAL A 54 6.39 -7.85 2.32
CA VAL A 54 4.99 -7.51 2.64
C VAL A 54 4.98 -6.52 3.80
N PHE A 55 4.26 -5.41 3.63
CA PHE A 55 4.04 -4.42 4.68
C PHE A 55 2.63 -4.58 5.25
N CYS A 56 2.51 -5.10 6.48
CA CYS A 56 1.24 -5.20 7.21
C CYS A 56 1.32 -4.42 8.54
N ARG A 57 1.22 -3.09 8.47
CA ARG A 57 1.39 -2.20 9.63
C ARG A 57 0.05 -1.68 10.14
N ASN A 58 -0.16 -1.72 11.45
CA ASN A 58 -1.36 -1.22 12.15
C ASN A 58 -2.69 -1.91 11.79
N VAL A 59 -2.66 -2.99 11.01
CA VAL A 59 -3.87 -3.74 10.59
C VAL A 59 -3.99 -5.07 11.35
N ILE A 60 -2.87 -5.75 11.59
CA ILE A 60 -2.88 -7.09 12.20
C ILE A 60 -3.47 -7.12 13.61
N ILE A 61 -3.41 -5.99 14.32
CA ILE A 61 -3.89 -5.81 15.70
C ILE A 61 -5.41 -5.92 15.85
N TYR A 62 -6.17 -5.86 14.75
CA TYR A 62 -7.62 -5.97 14.76
C TYR A 62 -8.13 -7.43 14.74
N PHE A 63 -7.24 -8.40 14.51
CA PHE A 63 -7.59 -9.82 14.41
C PHE A 63 -7.23 -10.58 15.69
N ASP A 64 -7.96 -11.65 16.01
CA ASP A 64 -7.60 -12.55 17.10
C ASP A 64 -6.32 -13.37 16.78
N LYS A 65 -5.71 -13.97 17.81
CA LYS A 65 -4.45 -14.71 17.63
C LYS A 65 -4.52 -15.84 16.59
N PRO A 66 -5.58 -16.69 16.56
CA PRO A 66 -5.73 -17.69 15.51
C PRO A 66 -5.77 -17.09 14.10
N THR A 67 -6.51 -16.00 13.92
CA THR A 67 -6.66 -15.31 12.64
C THR A 67 -5.35 -14.63 12.22
N GLN A 68 -4.63 -14.00 13.15
CA GLN A 68 -3.31 -13.44 12.89
C GLN A 68 -2.35 -14.51 12.36
N LYS A 69 -2.29 -15.68 13.00
CA LYS A 69 -1.47 -16.81 12.55
C LYS A 69 -1.81 -17.20 11.11
N LYS A 70 -3.11 -17.33 10.80
CA LYS A 70 -3.55 -17.69 9.45
C LYS A 70 -3.14 -16.65 8.40
N ILE A 71 -3.23 -15.36 8.72
CA ILE A 71 -2.79 -14.29 7.83
C ILE A 71 -1.28 -14.38 7.56
N PHE A 72 -0.47 -14.66 8.58
CA PHE A 72 0.98 -14.81 8.40
C PHE A 72 1.34 -16.03 7.54
N GLU A 73 0.66 -17.17 7.73
CA GLU A 73 0.80 -18.34 6.86
C GLU A 73 0.45 -18.02 5.39
N ASN A 74 -0.60 -17.22 5.17
CA ASN A 74 -0.97 -16.76 3.83
C ASN A 74 0.09 -15.82 3.22
N PHE A 75 0.73 -14.95 4.02
CA PHE A 75 1.84 -14.11 3.57
C PHE A 75 3.06 -14.95 3.16
N GLU A 76 3.39 -15.98 3.94
CA GLU A 76 4.51 -16.89 3.64
C GLU A 76 4.37 -17.51 2.25
N ALA A 77 3.18 -18.00 1.91
CA ALA A 77 2.90 -18.56 0.59
C ALA A 77 3.06 -17.55 -0.56
N SER A 78 2.97 -16.25 -0.27
CA SER A 78 3.07 -15.17 -1.24
C SER A 78 4.51 -14.70 -1.49
N PHE A 79 5.49 -15.13 -0.69
CA PHE A 79 6.89 -14.72 -0.86
C PHE A 79 7.59 -15.48 -2.00
N LYS A 80 8.58 -14.81 -2.58
CA LYS A 80 9.57 -15.45 -3.45
C LYS A 80 10.30 -16.53 -2.67
N GLY A 81 10.53 -17.67 -3.32
CA GLY A 81 11.31 -18.78 -2.75
C GLY A 81 12.79 -18.57 -2.93
#